data_AF-A0A7C5X022-F1
#
_entry.id   AF-A0A7C5X022-F1
#
_cell.length_a   1.000
_cell.length_b   1.000
_cell.length_c   1.000
_cell.angle_alpha   90.00
_cell.angle_beta   90.00
_cell.angle_gamma   90.00
#
_symmetry.space_group_name_H-M   'P 1'
#
loop_
_entity.id
_entity.type
_entity.pdbx_description
1 polymer ?
#
loop_
_entity_poly.entity_id
_entity_poly.type
_entity_poly.pdbx_seq_one_letter_code
_entity_poly.pdbx_strand_id
1 'polypeptide(L)'
;SPLGWQKGSAKGWLECDQYTLQHRRYKNVFGIGDILGIPKGKTGGSARHHGPILTENLIAVMEGKEPTAKFDGYTVCPLKTQYGEIMLAEFDYEGVAPSFPILDPSKPRWIWWAFDLYMLKPMYWYLMMRGLM
;
A
#
# COMPACT_ATOMS: atom_id res chain seq x y z
N SER A 1 -5.33 -16.48 -15.70
CA SER A 1 -5.17 -17.22 -14.43
C SER A 1 -6.53 -17.37 -13.76
N PRO A 2 -6.84 -18.52 -13.14
CA PRO A 2 -8.07 -18.70 -12.35
C PRO A 2 -8.15 -17.79 -11.12
N LEU A 3 -7.01 -17.28 -10.64
CA LEU A 3 -6.91 -16.36 -9.48
C LEU A 3 -7.24 -14.90 -9.83
N GLY A 4 -7.38 -14.58 -11.11
CA GLY A 4 -7.69 -13.22 -11.52
C GLY A 4 -9.18 -12.92 -11.45
N TRP A 5 -9.53 -11.64 -11.39
CA TRP A 5 -10.89 -11.20 -11.71
C TRP A 5 -11.24 -11.66 -13.13
N GLN A 6 -12.46 -12.16 -13.31
CA GLN A 6 -12.91 -12.75 -14.58
C GLN A 6 -13.52 -11.71 -15.53
N LYS A 7 -14.07 -10.63 -14.99
CA LYS A 7 -14.81 -9.58 -15.72
C LYS A 7 -14.49 -8.20 -15.12
N GLY A 8 -14.92 -7.13 -15.81
CA GLY A 8 -14.71 -5.75 -15.37
C GLY A 8 -13.32 -5.20 -15.69
N SER A 9 -13.04 -3.97 -15.26
CA SER A 9 -11.77 -3.27 -15.47
C SER A 9 -10.58 -3.95 -14.78
N ALA A 10 -10.83 -4.67 -13.69
CA ALA A 10 -9.81 -5.43 -12.96
C ALA A 10 -9.54 -6.82 -13.55
N LYS A 11 -10.11 -7.18 -14.72
CA LYS A 11 -9.91 -8.51 -15.33
C LYS A 11 -8.42 -8.86 -15.46
N GLY A 12 -8.04 -10.04 -14.97
CA GLY A 12 -6.67 -10.54 -15.00
C GLY A 12 -5.81 -10.14 -13.79
N TRP A 13 -6.20 -9.11 -13.03
CA TRP A 13 -5.57 -8.77 -11.75
C TRP A 13 -6.05 -9.70 -10.64
N LEU A 14 -5.23 -9.91 -9.60
CA LEU A 14 -5.54 -10.83 -8.50
C LEU A 14 -6.85 -10.43 -7.80
N GLU A 15 -7.78 -11.37 -7.66
CA GLU A 15 -9.11 -11.14 -7.10
C GLU A 15 -9.09 -11.20 -5.57
N CYS A 16 -8.53 -10.17 -4.96
CA CYS A 16 -8.51 -10.00 -3.50
C CYS A 16 -9.66 -9.10 -3.01
N ASP A 17 -10.08 -9.35 -1.77
CA ASP A 17 -10.82 -8.38 -0.98
C ASP A 17 -9.92 -7.20 -0.65
N GLN A 18 -10.46 -5.99 -0.80
CA GLN A 18 -9.67 -4.76 -0.71
C GLN A 18 -9.22 -4.42 0.71
N TYR A 19 -9.89 -4.96 1.73
CA TYR A 19 -9.55 -4.69 3.13
C TYR A 19 -8.65 -5.79 3.68
N THR A 20 -9.04 -7.05 3.52
CA THR A 20 -8.31 -8.18 4.13
C THR A 20 -7.12 -8.66 3.30
N LEU A 21 -7.05 -8.27 2.02
CA LEU A 21 -6.06 -8.74 1.03
C LEU A 21 -6.11 -10.25 0.74
N GLN A 22 -7.10 -10.96 1.29
CA GLN A 22 -7.38 -12.36 1.02
C GLN A 22 -8.10 -12.49 -0.32
N HIS A 23 -7.78 -13.52 -1.09
CA HIS A 23 -8.48 -13.85 -2.32
C HIS A 23 -9.95 -14.19 -2.02
N ARG A 24 -10.88 -13.62 -2.80
CA ARG A 24 -12.33 -13.73 -2.54
C ARG A 24 -12.87 -15.17 -2.64
N ARG A 25 -12.36 -15.92 -3.63
CA ARG A 25 -12.74 -17.33 -3.87
C ARG A 25 -11.86 -18.40 -3.19
N TYR A 26 -10.58 -18.10 -2.93
CA TYR A 26 -9.61 -19.07 -2.40
C TYR A 26 -9.07 -18.59 -1.05
N LYS A 27 -9.58 -19.14 0.06
CA LYS A 27 -9.28 -18.65 1.41
C LYS A 27 -7.81 -18.81 1.84
N ASN A 28 -7.05 -19.67 1.16
CA ASN A 28 -5.62 -19.87 1.40
C ASN A 28 -4.71 -19.01 0.49
N VAL A 29 -5.28 -18.08 -0.29
CA VAL A 29 -4.52 -17.20 -1.18
C VAL A 29 -4.62 -15.77 -0.70
N PHE A 30 -3.48 -15.08 -0.65
CA PHE A 30 -3.38 -13.67 -0.28
C PHE A 30 -2.54 -12.92 -1.32
N GLY A 31 -2.72 -11.61 -1.41
CA GLY A 31 -2.05 -10.78 -2.40
C GLY A 31 -1.43 -9.53 -1.80
N ILE A 32 -0.35 -9.06 -2.42
CA ILE A 32 0.37 -7.85 -2.01
C ILE A 32 0.89 -7.10 -3.24
N GLY A 33 0.86 -5.78 -3.17
CA GLY A 33 1.47 -4.89 -4.14
C GLY A 33 0.69 -4.77 -5.45
N ASP A 34 1.40 -4.49 -6.53
CA ASP A 34 0.79 -4.01 -7.78
C ASP A 34 -0.15 -5.02 -8.45
N ILE A 35 0.01 -6.32 -8.18
CA ILE A 35 -0.83 -7.37 -8.78
C ILE A 35 -2.28 -7.36 -8.28
N LEU A 36 -2.56 -6.68 -7.16
CA LEU A 36 -3.88 -6.61 -6.55
C LEU A 36 -4.89 -5.90 -7.46
N GLY A 37 -6.03 -6.54 -7.70
CA GLY A 37 -7.16 -5.97 -8.43
C GLY A 37 -8.09 -5.14 -7.54
N ILE A 38 -7.54 -4.17 -6.80
CA ILE A 38 -8.26 -3.31 -5.83
C ILE A 38 -8.15 -1.82 -6.24
N PRO A 39 -9.05 -0.92 -5.78
CA PRO A 39 -9.22 0.41 -6.39
C PRO A 39 -8.12 1.45 -6.14
N LYS A 40 -7.09 1.16 -5.33
CA LYS A 40 -5.89 1.98 -5.08
C LYS A 40 -4.72 1.06 -4.71
N GLY A 41 -3.54 1.61 -4.43
CA GLY A 41 -2.51 0.83 -3.73
C GLY A 41 -1.35 0.29 -4.60
N LYS A 42 -1.11 0.89 -5.77
CA LYS A 42 -0.03 0.47 -6.70
C LYS A 42 1.22 1.34 -6.53
N THR A 43 1.71 1.42 -5.30
CA THR A 43 2.93 2.17 -4.94
C THR A 43 3.74 1.37 -3.93
N GLY A 44 5.03 1.68 -3.81
CA GLY A 44 5.88 1.09 -2.77
C GLY A 44 5.37 1.38 -1.35
N GLY A 45 4.77 2.55 -1.13
CA GLY A 45 4.16 2.90 0.15
C GLY A 45 2.94 2.05 0.48
N SER A 46 2.11 1.74 -0.51
CA SER A 46 0.99 0.81 -0.33
C SER A 46 1.45 -0.63 -0.13
N ALA A 47 2.43 -1.09 -0.92
CA ALA A 47 3.02 -2.41 -0.76
C ALA A 47 3.58 -2.62 0.65
N ARG A 48 4.19 -1.59 1.23
CA ARG A 48 4.60 -1.58 2.63
C ARG A 48 3.41 -1.76 3.59
N HIS A 49 2.32 -1.00 3.43
CA HIS A 49 1.14 -1.09 4.31
C HIS A 49 0.36 -2.40 4.14
N HIS A 50 0.40 -3.01 2.95
CA HIS A 50 -0.15 -4.35 2.74
C HIS A 50 0.54 -5.42 3.59
N GLY A 51 1.84 -5.29 3.84
CA GLY A 51 2.66 -6.25 4.58
C GLY A 51 2.06 -6.69 5.91
N PRO A 52 1.93 -5.78 6.91
CA PRO A 52 1.39 -6.13 8.22
C PRO A 52 -0.05 -6.67 8.15
N ILE A 53 -0.91 -6.08 7.32
CA ILE A 53 -2.30 -6.52 7.16
C ILE A 53 -2.38 -7.95 6.61
N LEU A 54 -1.61 -8.25 5.56
CA LEU A 54 -1.55 -9.58 4.98
C LEU A 54 -1.00 -10.58 5.98
N THR A 55 0.08 -10.25 6.69
CA THR A 55 0.72 -11.16 7.64
C THR A 55 -0.22 -11.50 8.79
N GLU A 56 -0.88 -10.51 9.39
CA GLU A 56 -1.85 -10.72 10.47
C GLU A 56 -3.02 -11.61 10.01
N ASN A 57 -3.61 -11.30 8.86
CA ASN A 57 -4.73 -12.07 8.33
C ASN A 57 -4.34 -13.48 7.89
N LEU A 58 -3.14 -13.66 7.34
CA LEU A 58 -2.61 -14.98 6.98
C LEU A 58 -2.45 -15.86 8.23
N ILE A 59 -1.86 -15.30 9.30
CA ILE A 59 -1.71 -16.01 10.58
C ILE A 59 -3.08 -16.36 11.16
N ALA A 60 -4.03 -15.42 11.18
CA ALA A 60 -5.39 -15.67 11.66
C ALA A 60 -6.04 -16.84 10.93
N VAL A 61 -5.95 -16.88 9.60
CA VAL A 61 -6.51 -17.97 8.78
C VAL A 61 -5.79 -19.30 9.03
N MET A 62 -4.46 -19.28 9.22
CA MET A 62 -3.70 -20.48 9.59
C MET A 62 -4.13 -21.05 10.95
N GLU A 63 -4.57 -20.19 11.87
CA GLU A 63 -5.11 -20.57 13.18
C GLU A 63 -6.61 -20.91 13.15
N GLY A 64 -7.25 -20.89 11.98
CA GLY A 64 -8.69 -21.15 11.83
C GLY A 64 -9.59 -20.00 12.31
N LYS A 65 -9.04 -18.78 12.42
CA LYS A 65 -9.76 -17.56 12.78
C LYS A 65 -10.13 -16.76 11.53
N GLU A 66 -11.11 -15.88 11.68
CA GLU A 66 -11.47 -14.93 10.62
C GLU A 66 -10.47 -13.76 10.54
N PRO A 67 -10.13 -13.28 9.33
CA PRO A 67 -9.24 -12.14 9.14
C PRO A 67 -9.90 -10.83 9.58
N THR A 68 -9.28 -10.12 10.53
CA THR A 68 -9.80 -8.88 11.11
C THR A 68 -9.03 -7.63 10.70
N ALA A 69 -7.77 -7.76 10.28
CA ALA A 69 -6.95 -6.63 9.87
C ALA A 69 -7.47 -6.04 8.56
N LYS A 70 -7.54 -4.71 8.47
CA LYS A 70 -8.10 -4.00 7.32
C LYS A 70 -7.09 -3.01 6.74
N PHE A 71 -6.84 -3.16 5.45
CA PHE A 71 -6.19 -2.16 4.63
C PHE A 71 -7.18 -1.06 4.27
N ASP A 72 -6.84 0.17 4.61
CA ASP A 72 -7.63 1.39 4.40
C ASP A 72 -7.49 1.99 2.99
N GLY A 73 -6.63 1.40 2.15
CA GLY A 73 -6.35 1.93 0.81
C GLY A 73 -5.17 2.88 0.76
N TYR A 74 -4.41 3.03 1.85
CA TYR A 74 -3.30 3.97 1.95
C TYR A 74 -2.31 3.87 0.79
N THR A 75 -2.01 5.01 0.20
CA THR A 75 -1.03 5.20 -0.86
C THR A 75 -0.35 6.53 -0.71
N VAL A 76 0.93 6.58 -1.11
CA VAL A 76 1.74 7.80 -1.10
C VAL A 76 2.46 7.96 -2.42
N CYS A 77 2.39 9.17 -2.96
CA CYS A 77 3.02 9.59 -4.20
C CYS A 77 3.85 10.85 -3.95
N PRO A 78 5.18 10.74 -3.78
CA PRO A 78 6.06 11.91 -3.73
C PRO A 78 6.18 12.51 -5.13
N LEU A 79 5.44 13.59 -5.38
CA LEU A 79 5.40 14.27 -6.68
C LEU A 79 6.52 15.32 -6.76
N LYS A 80 7.50 15.08 -7.62
CA LYS A 80 8.57 16.05 -7.92
C LYS A 80 7.98 17.19 -8.74
N THR A 81 7.79 18.35 -8.13
CA THR A 81 7.16 19.52 -8.78
C THR A 81 8.19 20.37 -9.50
N GLN A 82 9.39 20.49 -8.93
CA GLN A 82 10.57 21.09 -9.54
C GLN A 82 11.83 20.53 -8.88
N TYR A 83 13.01 20.88 -9.41
CA TYR A 83 14.26 20.47 -8.81
C TYR A 83 14.36 21.03 -7.39
N GLY A 84 14.63 20.18 -6.40
CA GLY A 84 14.72 20.60 -5.00
C GLY A 84 13.40 20.61 -4.23
N GLU A 85 12.26 20.31 -4.85
CA GLU A 85 10.96 20.33 -4.19
C GLU A 85 10.09 19.11 -4.52
N ILE A 86 9.42 18.60 -3.50
CA ILE A 86 8.46 17.50 -3.63
C ILE A 86 7.16 17.89 -2.90
N MET A 87 6.04 17.55 -3.51
CA MET A 87 4.73 17.53 -2.87
C MET A 87 4.42 16.09 -2.45
N LEU A 88 4.24 15.86 -1.15
CA LEU A 88 3.96 14.53 -0.61
C LEU A 88 2.45 14.29 -0.62
N ALA A 89 1.96 13.61 -1.67
CA ALA A 89 0.54 13.37 -1.84
C ALA A 89 0.16 12.01 -1.24
N GLU A 90 -0.62 12.01 -0.17
CA GLU A 90 -1.03 10.83 0.59
C GLU A 90 -2.55 10.70 0.60
N PHE A 91 -3.06 9.50 0.32
CA PHE A 91 -4.49 9.23 0.20
C PHE A 91 -4.82 7.82 0.66
N ASP A 92 -6.04 7.62 1.12
CA ASP A 92 -6.63 6.32 1.43
C ASP A 92 -7.91 6.13 0.62
N TYR A 93 -8.78 5.17 0.97
CA TYR A 93 -10.08 5.02 0.30
C TYR A 93 -11.04 6.18 0.54
N GLU A 94 -10.96 6.88 1.67
CA GLU A 94 -11.87 7.95 2.07
C GLU A 94 -11.47 9.33 1.53
N GLY A 95 -10.18 9.57 1.27
CA GLY A 95 -9.71 10.84 0.74
C GLY A 95 -8.23 11.11 0.96
N VAL A 96 -7.91 12.35 1.32
CA VAL A 96 -6.55 12.80 1.63
C VAL A 96 -6.20 12.34 3.04
N ALA A 97 -5.08 11.64 3.19
CA ALA A 97 -4.67 11.00 4.45
C ALA A 97 -3.19 11.31 4.75
N PRO A 98 -2.86 12.54 5.15
CA PRO A 98 -1.47 12.96 5.32
C PRO A 98 -0.88 12.38 6.62
N SER A 99 0.29 11.75 6.53
CA SER A 99 1.03 11.26 7.70
C SER A 99 1.52 12.39 8.59
N PHE A 100 1.71 13.59 8.02
CA PHE A 100 2.20 14.79 8.71
C PHE A 100 1.18 15.93 8.60
N PRO A 101 0.07 15.91 9.37
CA PRO A 101 -1.05 16.84 9.19
C PRO A 101 -0.70 18.30 9.50
N ILE A 102 0.39 18.55 10.24
CA ILE A 102 0.89 19.91 10.52
C ILE A 102 1.47 20.57 9.26
N LEU A 103 1.95 19.76 8.30
CA LEU A 103 2.46 20.22 7.03
C LEU A 103 1.38 20.06 5.97
N ASP A 104 0.90 21.17 5.42
CA ASP A 104 -0.02 21.14 4.28
C ASP A 104 0.56 20.27 3.14
N PRO A 105 -0.10 19.14 2.80
CA PRO A 105 0.40 18.17 1.83
C PRO A 105 0.36 18.71 0.39
N SER A 106 -0.42 19.77 0.14
CA SER A 106 -0.55 20.39 -1.19
C SER A 106 0.59 21.36 -1.50
N LYS A 107 1.43 21.68 -0.51
CA LYS A 107 2.56 22.60 -0.69
C LYS A 107 3.83 21.81 -0.97
N PRO A 108 4.52 22.06 -2.11
CA PRO A 108 5.85 21.52 -2.34
C PRO A 108 6.83 22.00 -1.28
N ARG A 109 7.72 21.09 -0.83
CA ARG A 109 8.71 21.38 0.21
C ARG A 109 10.04 20.71 -0.13
N TRP A 110 11.12 21.41 0.19
CA TRP A 110 12.48 20.89 0.05
C TRP A 110 12.80 19.77 1.04
N ILE A 111 12.12 19.73 2.19
CA ILE A 111 12.31 18.66 3.20
C ILE A 111 11.93 17.30 2.59
N TRP A 112 10.86 17.25 1.79
CA TRP A 112 10.46 16.03 1.09
C TRP A 112 11.46 15.64 -0.01
N TRP A 113 12.09 16.62 -0.65
CA TRP A 113 13.20 16.36 -1.58
C TRP A 113 14.40 15.75 -0.88
N ALA A 114 14.81 16.30 0.27
CA ALA A 114 15.88 15.72 1.08
C ALA A 114 15.52 14.30 1.57
N PHE A 115 14.27 14.09 1.98
CA PHE A 115 13.77 12.77 2.37
C PHE A 115 13.85 11.75 1.21
N ASP A 116 13.42 12.12 0.00
CA ASP A 116 13.51 11.26 -1.20
C ASP A 116 14.95 10.86 -1.50
N LEU A 117 15.89 11.81 -1.48
CA LEU A 117 17.30 11.57 -1.81
C LEU A 117 18.04 10.72 -0.77
N TYR A 118 17.80 10.97 0.52
CA TYR A 118 18.66 10.43 1.57
C TYR A 118 17.99 9.34 2.42
N MET A 119 16.67 9.37 2.59
CA MET A 119 15.97 8.52 3.56
C MET A 119 15.25 7.33 2.91
N LEU A 120 14.63 7.50 1.74
CA LEU A 120 13.84 6.43 1.13
C LEU A 120 14.64 5.17 0.82
N LYS A 121 15.85 5.31 0.27
CA LYS A 121 16.72 4.17 -0.05
C LYS A 121 17.10 3.34 1.19
N PRO A 122 17.65 3.92 2.28
CA PRO A 122 17.96 3.13 3.48
C PRO A 122 16.70 2.57 4.15
N MET A 123 15.60 3.33 4.19
CA MET A 123 14.32 2.84 4.72
C MET A 123 13.82 1.60 3.95
N TYR A 124 13.95 1.62 2.62
CA TYR A 124 13.58 0.48 1.79
C TYR A 124 14.43 -0.76 2.11
N TRP A 125 15.77 -0.65 2.04
CA TRP A 125 16.66 -1.80 2.16
C TRP A 125 16.79 -2.35 3.58
N TYR A 126 16.88 -1.47 4.58
CA TYR A 126 17.19 -1.86 5.95
C TYR A 126 15.96 -2.05 6.83
N LEU A 127 14.81 -1.50 6.45
CA LEU A 127 13.58 -1.61 7.23
C LEU A 127 12.52 -2.42 6.46
N MET A 128 12.05 -1.92 5.31
CA MET A 128 10.95 -2.55 4.54
C MET A 128 11.30 -3.97 4.08
N MET A 129 12.45 -4.15 3.43
CA MET A 129 12.88 -5.48 2.95
C MET A 129 13.24 -6.46 4.07
N ARG A 130 13.39 -5.97 5.30
CA ARG A 130 13.60 -6.80 6.50
C ARG A 130 12.30 -7.09 7.27
N GLY A 131 11.15 -6.60 6.79
CA GLY A 131 9.86 -6.77 7.45
C GLY A 131 9.73 -6.02 8.78
N LEU A 132 10.53 -4.97 9.00
CA LEU A 132 10.51 -4.16 10.23
C LEU A 132 9.56 -2.95 10.14
N MET A 133 8.79 -2.84 9.06
CA MET A 133 8.35 -1.57 8.51
C MET A 133 7.15 -1.74 7.59
#